data_AF-A0A2E6DCW4-F1
#
_entry.id   AF-A0A2E6DCW4-F1
#
_cell.length_a   1.000
_cell.length_b   1.000
_cell.length_c   1.000
_cell.angle_alpha   90.00
_cell.angle_beta   90.00
_cell.angle_gamma   90.00
#
_symmetry.space_group_name_H-M   'P 1'
#
loop_
_entity.id
_entity.type
_entity.pdbx_description
1 polymer ?
#
loop_
_entity_poly.entity_id
_entity_poly.type
_entity_poly.pdbx_seq_one_letter_code
_entity_poly.pdbx_strand_id
1 'polypeptide(L)'
;MEFTHIKIGMVLALMAVLFGGSLGLGFGCCEHSIKSLIKEKAANVLTEKYGGKQELADKVIKKSWVYVKRAHFHSQTMGVIAIVFSLLIAWLKFPPQAQFGISFLSGLGSLGYGFFWLFSALLAPGLGSTGAAKEAVELIALGSAGSFYIATLGLFGFLIHKMFIKPQTVE
;
A
#
# COMPACT_ATOMS: atom_id res chain seq x y z
N MET A 1 24.03 14.65 -4.26
CA MET A 1 22.76 14.26 -3.62
C MET A 1 23.12 13.20 -2.60
N GLU A 2 22.91 13.48 -1.32
CA GLU A 2 23.28 12.57 -0.22
C GLU A 2 22.09 11.67 0.14
N PHE A 3 22.25 10.35 0.07
CA PHE A 3 21.16 9.40 0.32
C PHE A 3 21.05 8.97 1.79
N THR A 4 21.97 9.41 2.63
CA THR A 4 22.15 8.93 4.02
C THR A 4 20.86 8.99 4.84
N HIS A 5 20.05 10.03 4.65
CA HIS A 5 18.81 10.26 5.40
C HIS A 5 17.57 9.63 4.76
N ILE A 6 17.63 9.23 3.48
CA ILE A 6 16.47 8.66 2.76
C ILE A 6 16.58 7.15 2.50
N LYS A 7 17.74 6.54 2.76
CA LYS A 7 18.04 5.14 2.41
C LYS A 7 16.99 4.14 2.92
N ILE A 8 16.50 4.31 4.15
CA ILE A 8 15.51 3.39 4.74
C ILE A 8 14.16 3.55 4.04
N GLY A 9 13.69 4.78 3.85
CA GLY A 9 12.46 5.06 3.12
C GLY A 9 12.51 4.55 1.68
N MET A 10 13.66 4.70 1.02
CA MET A 10 13.90 4.20 -0.33
C MET A 10 13.80 2.67 -0.42
N VAL A 11 14.41 1.95 0.53
CA VAL A 11 14.30 0.48 0.59
C VAL A 11 12.85 0.04 0.77
N LEU A 12 12.11 0.67 1.68
CA LEU A 12 10.69 0.36 1.89
C LEU A 12 9.85 0.60 0.62
N ALA A 13 10.12 1.71 -0.08
CA ALA A 13 9.44 2.04 -1.32
C ALA A 13 9.77 1.03 -2.45
N LEU A 14 11.04 0.62 -2.57
CA LEU A 14 11.45 -0.43 -3.52
C LEU A 14 10.83 -1.78 -3.17
N MET A 15 10.72 -2.13 -1.89
CA MET A 15 10.00 -3.33 -1.45
C MET A 15 8.52 -3.27 -1.84
N ALA A 16 7.87 -2.11 -1.74
CA ALA A 16 6.50 -1.91 -2.20
C ALA A 16 6.37 -2.13 -3.71
N VAL A 17 7.29 -1.57 -4.50
CA VAL A 17 7.34 -1.79 -5.96
C VAL A 17 7.54 -3.26 -6.30
N LEU A 18 8.49 -3.94 -5.63
CA LEU A 18 8.76 -5.36 -5.85
C LEU A 18 7.57 -6.23 -5.45
N PHE A 19 6.90 -5.93 -4.33
CA PHE A 19 5.70 -6.62 -3.90
C PHE A 19 4.56 -6.43 -4.91
N GLY A 20 4.29 -5.19 -5.32
CA GLY A 20 3.32 -4.89 -6.37
C GLY A 20 3.63 -5.63 -7.67
N GLY A 21 4.88 -5.53 -8.15
CA GLY A 21 5.35 -6.22 -9.35
C GLY A 21 5.20 -7.75 -9.26
N SER A 22 5.50 -8.34 -8.10
CA SER A 22 5.34 -9.78 -7.85
C SER A 22 3.88 -10.22 -7.95
N LEU A 23 2.94 -9.41 -7.43
CA LEU A 23 1.51 -9.67 -7.63
C LEU A 23 1.12 -9.55 -9.11
N GLY A 24 1.67 -8.57 -9.83
CA GLY A 24 1.46 -8.41 -11.27
C GLY A 24 1.92 -9.62 -12.08
N LEU A 25 3.12 -10.13 -11.79
CA LEU A 25 3.61 -11.40 -12.36
C LEU A 25 2.70 -12.57 -12.01
N GLY A 26 2.22 -12.62 -10.76
CA GLY A 26 1.26 -13.60 -10.29
C GLY A 26 -0.05 -13.60 -11.09
N PHE A 27 -0.52 -12.43 -11.55
CA PHE A 27 -1.68 -12.33 -12.44
C PHE A 27 -1.42 -12.98 -13.81
N GLY A 28 -0.18 -12.90 -14.32
CA GLY A 28 0.18 -13.54 -15.58
C GLY A 28 0.37 -15.06 -15.45
N CYS A 29 1.19 -15.50 -14.49
CA CYS A 29 1.59 -16.91 -14.38
C CYS A 29 0.57 -17.80 -13.65
N CYS A 30 -0.17 -17.21 -12.71
CA CYS A 30 -0.67 -17.95 -11.56
C CYS A 30 -2.07 -17.48 -11.12
N GLU A 31 -2.79 -16.74 -11.97
CA GLU A 31 -4.11 -16.18 -11.65
C GLU A 31 -5.12 -17.25 -11.24
N HIS A 32 -5.13 -18.39 -11.94
CA HIS A 32 -6.01 -19.51 -11.61
C HIS A 32 -5.78 -19.99 -10.18
N SER A 33 -4.52 -20.17 -9.77
CA SER A 33 -4.15 -20.62 -8.43
C SER A 33 -4.60 -19.62 -7.35
N ILE A 34 -4.42 -18.32 -7.58
CA ILE A 34 -4.86 -17.27 -6.64
C ILE A 34 -6.38 -17.28 -6.49
N LYS A 35 -7.12 -17.36 -7.61
CA LYS A 35 -8.58 -17.42 -7.58
C LYS A 35 -9.08 -18.70 -6.92
N SER A 36 -8.44 -19.83 -7.15
CA SER A 36 -8.78 -21.11 -6.53
C SER A 36 -8.58 -21.08 -5.02
N LEU A 37 -7.48 -20.50 -4.53
CA LEU A 37 -7.26 -20.29 -3.09
C LEU A 37 -8.40 -19.47 -2.44
N ILE A 38 -8.84 -18.39 -3.09
CA ILE A 38 -9.94 -17.55 -2.60
C ILE A 38 -11.26 -18.34 -2.57
N LYS A 39 -11.53 -19.15 -3.60
CA LYS A 39 -12.73 -20.00 -3.69
C LYS A 39 -12.73 -21.08 -2.60
N GLU A 40 -11.59 -21.76 -2.41
CA GLU A 40 -11.43 -22.80 -1.40
C GLU A 40 -11.72 -22.25 0.00
N LYS A 41 -11.17 -21.08 0.32
CA LYS A 41 -11.44 -20.42 1.61
C LYS A 41 -12.92 -20.13 1.85
N ALA A 42 -13.69 -19.77 0.82
CA ALA A 42 -15.14 -19.59 0.95
C ALA A 42 -15.88 -20.92 1.08
N ALA A 43 -15.49 -21.93 0.28
CA ALA A 43 -16.11 -23.26 0.29
C ALA A 43 -16.01 -23.93 1.66
N ASN A 44 -14.86 -23.80 2.32
CA ASN A 44 -14.60 -24.36 3.66
C ASN A 44 -15.53 -23.79 4.75
N VAL A 45 -16.13 -22.62 4.52
CA VAL A 45 -17.03 -21.96 5.47
C VAL A 45 -18.42 -21.69 4.88
N LEU A 46 -18.78 -22.37 3.78
CA LEU A 46 -20.01 -22.11 3.03
C LEU A 46 -21.26 -22.22 3.92
N THR A 47 -21.36 -23.29 4.70
CA THR A 47 -22.50 -23.49 5.61
C THR A 47 -22.48 -22.50 6.77
N GLU A 48 -21.33 -22.32 7.42
CA GLU A 48 -21.20 -21.52 8.65
C GLU A 48 -21.34 -20.01 8.41
N LYS A 49 -20.66 -19.47 7.40
CA LYS A 49 -20.57 -18.02 7.16
C LYS A 49 -21.50 -17.51 6.07
N TYR A 50 -21.94 -18.40 5.17
CA TYR A 50 -22.81 -18.04 4.05
C TYR A 50 -24.18 -18.73 4.10
N GLY A 51 -24.47 -19.54 5.12
CA GLY A 51 -25.75 -20.23 5.26
C GLY A 51 -26.05 -21.20 4.13
N GLY A 52 -25.01 -21.77 3.51
CA GLY A 52 -25.14 -22.66 2.34
C GLY A 52 -25.38 -21.93 1.02
N LYS A 53 -25.46 -20.59 1.02
CA LYS A 53 -25.83 -19.81 -0.18
C LYS A 53 -24.59 -19.46 -1.00
N GLN A 54 -24.36 -20.21 -2.08
CA GLN A 54 -23.24 -20.01 -2.99
C GLN A 54 -23.18 -18.58 -3.57
N GLU A 55 -24.32 -17.96 -3.86
CA GLU A 55 -24.37 -16.59 -4.39
C GLU A 55 -23.73 -15.54 -3.47
N LEU A 56 -23.83 -15.74 -2.15
CA LEU A 56 -23.20 -14.84 -1.17
C LEU A 56 -21.69 -15.04 -1.15
N ALA A 57 -21.24 -16.29 -1.22
CA ALA A 57 -19.83 -16.64 -1.34
C ALA A 57 -19.22 -16.04 -2.62
N ASP A 58 -19.89 -16.18 -3.77
CA ASP A 58 -19.42 -15.67 -5.06
C ASP A 58 -19.26 -14.14 -5.07
N LYS A 59 -20.18 -13.41 -4.42
CA LYS A 59 -20.06 -11.96 -4.24
C LYS A 59 -18.79 -11.59 -3.48
N VAL A 60 -18.48 -12.31 -2.40
CA VAL A 60 -17.28 -12.07 -1.59
C VAL A 60 -16.02 -12.47 -2.36
N ILE A 61 -16.00 -13.64 -3.02
CA ILE A 61 -14.89 -14.11 -3.85
C ILE A 61 -14.55 -13.08 -4.95
N LYS A 62 -15.56 -12.57 -5.67
CA LYS A 62 -15.37 -11.55 -6.71
C LYS A 62 -14.74 -10.27 -6.14
N LYS A 63 -15.18 -9.85 -4.94
CA LYS A 63 -14.67 -8.65 -4.28
C LYS A 63 -13.27 -8.87 -3.68
N SER A 64 -12.96 -10.05 -3.17
CA SER A 64 -11.60 -10.45 -2.78
C SER A 64 -10.63 -10.37 -3.94
N TRP A 65 -11.02 -10.82 -5.13
CA TRP A 65 -10.18 -10.67 -6.32
C TRP A 65 -9.89 -9.19 -6.65
N VAL A 66 -10.88 -8.31 -6.51
CA VAL A 66 -10.67 -6.86 -6.63
C VAL A 66 -9.66 -6.36 -5.59
N TYR A 67 -9.68 -6.88 -4.37
CA TYR A 67 -8.71 -6.50 -3.32
C TYR A 67 -7.29 -6.97 -3.63
N VAL A 68 -7.09 -8.16 -4.22
CA VAL A 68 -5.75 -8.57 -4.71
C VAL A 68 -5.24 -7.58 -5.77
N LYS A 69 -6.09 -7.19 -6.73
CA LYS A 69 -5.73 -6.18 -7.73
C LYS A 69 -5.41 -4.82 -7.11
N ARG A 70 -6.12 -4.42 -6.05
CA ARG A 70 -5.82 -3.20 -5.30
C ARG A 70 -4.48 -3.28 -4.58
N ALA A 71 -4.11 -4.44 -4.04
CA ALA A 71 -2.80 -4.65 -3.42
C ALA A 71 -1.67 -4.42 -4.42
N HIS A 72 -1.77 -5.01 -5.62
CA HIS A 72 -0.84 -4.77 -6.72
C HIS A 72 -0.75 -3.27 -7.06
N PHE A 73 -1.89 -2.66 -7.38
CA PHE A 73 -1.93 -1.30 -7.88
C PHE A 73 -1.42 -0.27 -6.86
N HIS A 74 -1.89 -0.36 -5.61
CA HIS A 74 -1.50 0.61 -4.57
C HIS A 74 -0.04 0.44 -4.20
N SER A 75 0.46 -0.78 -4.02
CA SER A 75 1.85 -0.95 -3.62
C SER A 75 2.83 -0.47 -4.70
N GLN A 76 2.54 -0.78 -5.97
CA GLN A 76 3.38 -0.34 -7.07
C GLN A 76 3.32 1.18 -7.27
N THR A 77 2.12 1.76 -7.34
CA THR A 77 1.96 3.20 -7.60
C THR A 77 2.47 4.03 -6.42
N MET A 78 2.06 3.69 -5.19
CA MET A 78 2.52 4.42 -4.00
C MET A 78 4.02 4.23 -3.77
N GLY A 79 4.58 3.06 -4.10
CA GLY A 79 6.02 2.81 -4.00
C GLY A 79 6.81 3.72 -4.94
N VAL A 80 6.37 3.86 -6.20
CA VAL A 80 6.99 4.82 -7.15
C VAL A 80 6.86 6.26 -6.64
N ILE A 81 5.68 6.66 -6.13
CA ILE A 81 5.48 8.00 -5.56
C ILE A 81 6.43 8.23 -4.37
N ALA A 82 6.60 7.25 -3.48
CA ALA A 82 7.50 7.35 -2.34
C ALA A 82 8.98 7.48 -2.75
N ILE A 83 9.40 6.80 -3.83
CA ILE A 83 10.72 7.00 -4.45
C ILE A 83 10.84 8.45 -4.93
N VAL A 84 9.87 8.95 -5.68
CA VAL A 84 9.86 10.34 -6.17
C VAL A 84 9.93 11.34 -5.03
N PHE A 85 9.13 11.16 -3.97
CA PHE A 85 9.18 12.01 -2.78
C PHE A 85 10.58 12.01 -2.19
N SER A 86 11.16 10.84 -1.96
CA SER A 86 12.49 10.65 -1.38
C SER A 86 13.60 11.31 -2.22
N LEU A 87 13.53 11.19 -3.55
CA LEU A 87 14.50 11.86 -4.43
C LEU A 87 14.31 13.37 -4.44
N LEU A 88 13.06 13.86 -4.43
CA LEU A 88 12.75 15.29 -4.47
C LEU A 88 13.27 16.02 -3.22
N ILE A 89 13.01 15.49 -2.03
CA ILE A 89 13.46 16.08 -0.76
C ILE A 89 14.99 16.04 -0.58
N ALA A 90 15.66 14.99 -1.08
CA ALA A 90 17.11 14.90 -1.09
C ALA A 90 17.73 15.85 -2.12
N TRP A 91 17.16 15.93 -3.33
CA TRP A 91 17.61 16.83 -4.39
C TRP A 91 17.51 18.29 -3.96
N LEU A 92 16.39 18.67 -3.33
CA LEU A 92 16.17 20.01 -2.81
C LEU A 92 16.92 20.27 -1.50
N LYS A 93 17.77 19.35 -1.01
CA LYS A 93 18.58 19.52 0.21
C LYS A 93 17.76 19.98 1.42
N PHE A 94 16.62 19.33 1.67
CA PHE A 94 15.83 19.61 2.88
C PHE A 94 16.61 19.21 4.15
N PRO A 95 16.26 19.72 5.35
CA PRO A 95 16.90 19.29 6.59
C PRO A 95 16.84 17.76 6.79
N PRO A 96 17.84 17.14 7.42
CA PRO A 96 17.91 15.68 7.62
C PRO A 96 16.64 15.05 8.19
N GLN A 97 15.98 15.72 9.14
CA GLN A 97 14.75 15.21 9.77
C GLN A 97 13.58 15.17 8.79
N ALA A 98 13.42 16.22 7.97
CA ALA A 98 12.39 16.25 6.93
C ALA A 98 12.69 15.20 5.86
N GLN A 99 13.98 15.01 5.53
CA GLN A 99 14.37 13.98 4.57
C GLN A 99 13.99 12.58 5.06
N PHE A 100 14.38 12.26 6.30
CA PHE A 100 14.07 10.98 6.91
C PHE A 100 12.56 10.78 7.08
N GLY A 101 11.86 11.75 7.68
CA GLY A 101 10.43 11.64 7.96
C GLY A 101 9.59 11.39 6.70
N ILE A 102 9.78 12.19 5.65
CA ILE A 102 9.01 12.06 4.41
C ILE A 102 9.31 10.75 3.70
N SER A 103 10.59 10.40 3.54
CA SER A 103 10.98 9.16 2.86
C SER A 103 10.51 7.93 3.63
N PHE A 104 10.70 7.89 4.95
CA PHE A 104 10.33 6.77 5.79
C PHE A 104 8.81 6.56 5.84
N LEU A 105 8.04 7.62 6.11
CA LEU A 105 6.58 7.52 6.24
C LEU A 105 5.91 7.19 4.89
N SER A 106 6.37 7.77 3.78
CA SER A 106 5.85 7.42 2.44
C SER A 106 6.25 6.00 2.03
N GLY A 107 7.49 5.57 2.30
CA GLY A 107 7.94 4.20 2.06
C GLY A 107 7.14 3.18 2.86
N LEU A 108 7.03 3.37 4.18
CA LEU A 108 6.26 2.51 5.08
C LEU A 108 4.78 2.45 4.67
N GLY A 109 4.18 3.60 4.36
CA GLY A 109 2.80 3.68 3.93
C GLY A 109 2.52 2.96 2.61
N SER A 110 3.44 3.08 1.64
CA SER A 110 3.31 2.41 0.34
C SER A 110 3.33 0.88 0.44
N LEU A 111 4.20 0.33 1.29
CA LEU A 111 4.31 -1.11 1.52
C LEU A 111 3.12 -1.63 2.34
N GLY A 112 2.84 -0.96 3.46
CA GLY A 112 1.79 -1.37 4.38
C GLY A 112 0.40 -1.36 3.74
N TYR A 113 0.10 -0.38 2.88
CA TYR A 113 -1.22 -0.29 2.26
C TYR A 113 -1.44 -1.39 1.21
N GLY A 114 -0.37 -1.83 0.55
CA GLY A 114 -0.37 -3.04 -0.29
C GLY A 114 -0.75 -4.29 0.52
N PHE A 115 -0.12 -4.49 1.68
CA PHE A 115 -0.42 -5.61 2.57
C PHE A 115 -1.84 -5.57 3.14
N PHE A 116 -2.35 -4.39 3.51
CA PHE A 116 -3.74 -4.22 3.93
C PHE A 116 -4.72 -4.80 2.91
N TRP A 117 -4.54 -4.45 1.63
CA TRP A 117 -5.41 -4.95 0.56
C TRP A 117 -5.26 -6.46 0.35
N LEU A 118 -4.03 -6.99 0.40
CA LEU A 118 -3.79 -8.42 0.22
C LEU A 118 -4.40 -9.24 1.36
N PHE A 119 -4.16 -8.85 2.61
CA PHE A 119 -4.75 -9.55 3.76
C PHE A 119 -6.27 -9.45 3.77
N SER A 120 -6.83 -8.28 3.45
CA SER A 120 -8.28 -8.13 3.27
C SER A 120 -8.84 -9.08 2.20
N ALA A 121 -8.11 -9.29 1.10
CA ALA A 121 -8.50 -10.19 0.03
C ALA A 121 -8.52 -11.65 0.48
N LEU A 122 -7.48 -12.07 1.22
CA LEU A 122 -7.28 -13.45 1.66
C LEU A 122 -8.17 -13.83 2.85
N LEU A 123 -8.52 -12.87 3.72
CA LEU A 123 -9.36 -13.11 4.89
C LEU A 123 -10.86 -13.08 4.56
N ALA A 124 -11.29 -12.21 3.64
CA ALA A 124 -12.71 -12.01 3.34
C ALA A 124 -13.51 -13.29 3.02
N PRO A 125 -13.00 -14.26 2.24
CA PRO A 125 -13.74 -15.48 1.94
C PRO A 125 -13.93 -16.38 3.17
N GLY A 126 -12.91 -16.47 4.04
CA GLY A 126 -13.00 -17.26 5.28
C GLY A 126 -13.84 -16.59 6.38
N LEU A 127 -13.93 -15.25 6.36
CA LEU A 127 -14.74 -14.48 7.31
C LEU A 127 -16.18 -14.25 6.85
N GLY A 128 -16.54 -14.66 5.63
CA GLY A 128 -17.88 -14.41 5.09
C GLY A 128 -18.14 -12.97 4.64
N SER A 129 -17.23 -12.04 4.89
CA SER A 129 -17.46 -10.61 4.72
C SER A 129 -16.19 -9.82 4.43
N THR A 130 -16.26 -8.97 3.40
CA THR A 130 -15.23 -7.95 3.12
C THR A 130 -15.20 -6.82 4.14
N GLY A 131 -16.28 -6.64 4.92
CA GLY A 131 -16.30 -5.70 6.04
C GLY A 131 -15.42 -6.24 7.17
N ALA A 132 -15.76 -7.43 7.67
CA ALA A 132 -15.04 -8.11 8.74
C ALA A 132 -13.55 -8.29 8.42
N ALA A 133 -13.21 -8.61 7.16
CA ALA A 133 -11.81 -8.73 6.76
C ALA A 133 -11.03 -7.41 6.83
N LYS A 134 -11.64 -6.28 6.47
CA LYS A 134 -10.96 -4.98 6.56
C LYS A 134 -10.84 -4.52 8.00
N GLU A 135 -11.85 -4.78 8.82
CA GLU A 135 -11.84 -4.51 10.26
C GLU A 135 -10.70 -5.29 10.95
N ALA A 136 -10.55 -6.57 10.62
CA ALA A 136 -9.48 -7.42 11.16
C ALA A 136 -8.05 -6.91 10.88
N VAL A 137 -7.87 -6.08 9.85
CA VAL A 137 -6.57 -5.47 9.50
C VAL A 137 -6.62 -3.95 9.44
N GLU A 138 -7.57 -3.32 10.12
CA GLU A 138 -7.82 -1.88 10.04
C GLU A 138 -6.61 -1.06 10.50
N LEU A 139 -5.92 -1.51 11.55
CA LEU A 139 -4.72 -0.84 12.05
C LEU A 139 -3.61 -0.76 10.99
N ILE A 140 -3.52 -1.75 10.09
CA ILE A 140 -2.59 -1.71 8.96
C ILE A 140 -3.01 -0.61 8.00
N ALA A 141 -4.30 -0.51 7.66
CA ALA A 141 -4.79 0.57 6.78
C ALA A 141 -4.53 1.95 7.39
N LEU A 142 -4.91 2.16 8.66
CA LEU A 142 -4.77 3.45 9.32
C LEU A 142 -3.31 3.86 9.45
N GLY A 143 -2.45 2.95 9.92
CA GLY A 143 -1.02 3.22 10.06
C GLY A 143 -0.33 3.48 8.73
N SER A 144 -0.67 2.70 7.69
CA SER A 144 -0.01 2.84 6.37
C SER A 144 -0.55 4.01 5.54
N ALA A 145 -1.87 4.11 5.35
CA ALA A 145 -2.45 5.23 4.61
C ALA A 145 -2.22 6.56 5.35
N GLY A 146 -2.34 6.56 6.68
CA GLY A 146 -2.08 7.72 7.52
C GLY A 146 -0.63 8.19 7.42
N SER A 147 0.36 7.29 7.53
CA SER A 147 1.78 7.65 7.36
C SER A 147 2.06 8.22 5.96
N PHE A 148 1.54 7.60 4.90
CA PHE A 148 1.69 8.11 3.54
C PHE A 148 1.08 9.50 3.37
N TYR A 149 -0.12 9.71 3.92
CA TYR A 149 -0.80 10.98 3.85
C TYR A 149 -0.06 12.08 4.61
N ILE A 150 0.45 11.79 5.81
CA ILE A 150 1.29 12.72 6.58
C ILE A 150 2.56 13.07 5.82
N ALA A 151 3.23 12.09 5.18
CA ALA A 151 4.40 12.35 4.35
C ALA A 151 4.08 13.28 3.18
N THR A 152 2.91 13.08 2.55
CA THR A 152 2.42 13.91 1.45
C THR A 152 2.18 15.34 1.92
N LEU A 153 1.42 15.54 3.00
CA LEU A 153 1.17 16.87 3.57
C LEU A 153 2.47 17.57 3.98
N GLY A 154 3.39 16.83 4.61
CA GLY A 154 4.70 17.34 4.99
C GLY A 154 5.48 17.83 3.77
N LEU A 155 5.58 16.99 2.73
CA LEU A 155 6.24 17.36 1.47
C LEU A 155 5.64 18.62 0.85
N PHE A 156 4.32 18.67 0.70
CA PHE A 156 3.62 19.84 0.15
C PHE A 156 3.90 21.10 0.98
N GLY A 157 3.82 21.01 2.31
CA GLY A 157 4.09 22.13 3.21
C GLY A 157 5.51 22.66 3.09
N PHE A 158 6.51 21.77 3.09
CA PHE A 158 7.91 22.18 2.92
C PHE A 158 8.21 22.74 1.53
N LEU A 159 7.61 22.18 0.47
CA LEU A 159 7.75 22.71 -0.89
C LEU A 159 7.17 24.11 -0.98
N ILE A 160 5.95 24.33 -0.47
CA ILE A 160 5.32 25.65 -0.47
C ILE A 160 6.19 26.65 0.29
N HIS A 161 6.65 26.28 1.49
CA HIS A 161 7.51 27.14 2.29
C HIS A 161 8.81 27.49 1.58
N LYS A 162 9.48 26.51 0.96
CA LYS A 162 10.75 26.72 0.27
C LYS A 162 10.60 27.51 -1.03
N MET A 163 9.53 27.30 -1.78
CA MET A 163 9.36 27.91 -3.11
C MET A 163 8.75 29.31 -3.06
N PHE A 164 7.87 29.57 -2.09
CA PHE A 164 7.07 30.80 -2.08
C PHE A 164 7.26 31.67 -0.85
N ILE A 165 7.80 31.14 0.26
CA ILE A 165 7.93 31.92 1.51
C ILE A 165 9.39 32.33 1.75
N LYS A 166 10.35 31.42 1.52
CA LYS A 166 11.78 31.74 1.63
C LYS A 166 12.35 32.03 0.24
N PRO A 167 12.68 33.29 -0.10
CA PRO A 167 13.30 33.59 -1.40
C PRO A 167 14.59 32.80 -1.55
N GLN A 168 14.86 32.30 -2.75
CA GLN A 168 16.20 31.83 -3.09
C GLN A 168 17.12 33.04 -3.05
N THR A 169 18.00 33.11 -2.05
CA THR A 169 19.19 33.94 -2.16
C THR A 169 20.01 33.34 -3.28
N VAL A 170 20.01 34.00 -4.44
CA VAL A 170 20.91 33.70 -5.55
C VAL A 170 22.32 33.98 -5.02
N GLU A 171 23.06 32.91 -4.72
CA GLU A 171 24.52 32.93 -4.63
C GLU A 171 25.09 32.37 -5.93
#